data_AF-A0AAJ2IVY8-F1
#
_entry.id   AF-A0AAJ2IVY8-F1
#
_cell.length_a   1.000
_cell.length_b   1.000
_cell.length_c   1.000
_cell.angle_alpha   90.00
_cell.angle_beta   90.00
_cell.angle_gamma   90.00
#
_symmetry.space_group_name_H-M   'P 1'
#
loop_
_entity.id
_entity.type
_entity.pdbx_description
1 polymer ?
#
loop_
_entity_poly.entity_id
_entity_poly.type
_entity_poly.pdbx_seq_one_letter_code
_entity_poly.pdbx_strand_id
1 'polypeptide(L)'
;MTGLNEAFIITKEKRDELVEKDAKSDEIIRPILRGKDIGRNSYTFADLYVITAYKGISLIMKETYPAVFEHLKQFEERLRKRGQCEGTATSPGSNQHHWLELDNNVSREKLDNFLRQKIYYREISDAMNAVFVEDYIFITNKSYMMTGKDVNKNLLSFLNSNIFNRIMLQQANLTGGKGPSFFKNIPLPLVIKSEDRITEDVLNRFYDLSPEEISYIEKASNK
;
A
#
# COMPACT_ATOMS: atom_id res chain seq x y z
N MET A 1 6.73 7.67 -3.64
CA MET A 1 5.42 8.34 -3.44
C MET A 1 5.40 9.52 -4.37
N THR A 2 4.28 9.85 -4.98
CA THR A 2 4.12 10.81 -6.09
C THR A 2 4.86 12.17 -5.99
N GLY A 3 5.31 12.63 -4.81
CA GLY A 3 5.97 13.93 -4.62
C GLY A 3 5.05 15.15 -4.83
N LEU A 4 3.83 14.93 -5.34
CA LEU A 4 2.75 15.90 -5.47
C LEU A 4 1.40 15.15 -5.62
N ASN A 5 0.76 14.83 -4.49
CA ASN A 5 -0.46 14.02 -4.50
C ASN A 5 -1.59 14.62 -5.33
N GLU A 6 -1.77 15.94 -5.34
CA GLU A 6 -2.85 16.62 -6.09
C GLU A 6 -2.77 16.39 -7.61
N ALA A 7 -1.58 16.16 -8.16
CA ALA A 7 -1.41 15.91 -9.59
C ALA A 7 -1.69 14.46 -9.96
N PHE A 8 -1.21 13.52 -9.13
CA PHE A 8 -1.23 12.09 -9.45
C PHE A 8 -2.36 11.31 -8.79
N ILE A 9 -2.94 11.78 -7.68
CA ILE A 9 -4.09 11.17 -7.02
C ILE A 9 -5.32 11.99 -7.39
N ILE A 10 -6.21 11.38 -8.16
CA ILE A 10 -7.39 12.00 -8.75
C ILE A 10 -8.67 11.35 -8.22
N THR A 11 -9.77 12.09 -8.28
CA THR A 11 -11.10 11.54 -7.95
C THR A 11 -11.61 10.66 -9.08
N LYS A 12 -12.65 9.87 -8.79
CA LYS A 12 -13.39 9.11 -9.80
C LYS A 12 -13.90 9.99 -10.94
N GLU A 13 -14.44 11.16 -10.64
CA GLU A 13 -14.96 12.08 -11.66
C GLU A 13 -13.85 12.53 -12.61
N LYS A 14 -12.67 12.87 -12.07
CA LYS A 14 -11.52 13.24 -12.89
C LYS A 14 -10.98 12.06 -13.68
N ARG A 15 -10.95 10.84 -13.12
CA ARG A 15 -10.63 9.63 -13.88
C ARG A 15 -11.58 9.48 -15.06
N ASP A 16 -12.88 9.53 -14.80
CA ASP A 16 -13.90 9.27 -15.81
C ASP A 16 -13.81 10.32 -16.93
N GLU A 17 -13.56 11.59 -16.61
CA GLU A 17 -13.28 12.65 -17.59
C GLU A 17 -12.06 12.35 -18.47
N LEU A 18 -10.96 11.87 -17.88
CA LEU A 18 -9.73 11.56 -18.63
C LEU A 18 -9.93 10.37 -19.57
N VAL A 19 -10.61 9.31 -19.09
CA VAL A 19 -10.91 8.11 -19.86
C VAL A 19 -11.91 8.39 -20.99
N GLU A 20 -12.87 9.29 -20.77
CA GLU A 20 -13.82 9.71 -21.81
C GLU A 20 -13.10 10.49 -22.93
N LYS A 21 -12.14 11.36 -22.59
CA LYS A 21 -11.34 12.09 -23.57
C LYS A 21 -10.34 11.20 -24.30
N ASP A 22 -9.81 10.20 -23.62
CA ASP A 22 -8.82 9.26 -24.15
C ASP A 22 -8.93 7.92 -23.43
N ALA A 23 -9.56 6.95 -24.08
CA ALA A 23 -9.79 5.62 -23.50
C ALA A 23 -8.50 4.91 -23.06
N LYS A 24 -7.35 5.20 -23.70
CA LYS A 24 -6.06 4.61 -23.31
C LYS A 24 -5.58 5.08 -21.94
N SER A 25 -6.07 6.22 -21.44
CA SER A 25 -5.75 6.71 -20.09
C SER A 25 -6.12 5.69 -19.01
N ASP A 26 -7.11 4.81 -19.26
CA ASP A 26 -7.45 3.74 -18.33
C ASP A 26 -6.31 2.73 -18.14
N GLU A 27 -5.34 2.61 -19.06
CA GLU A 27 -4.20 1.69 -18.89
C GLU A 27 -3.25 2.11 -17.75
N ILE A 28 -3.26 3.40 -17.38
CA ILE A 28 -2.32 3.97 -16.41
C ILE A 28 -3.01 4.66 -15.23
N ILE A 29 -4.32 4.50 -15.08
CA ILE A 29 -5.07 5.00 -13.93
C ILE A 29 -5.56 3.81 -13.12
N ARG A 30 -5.20 3.76 -11.84
CA ARG A 30 -5.46 2.59 -10.97
C ARG A 30 -6.07 3.00 -9.64
N PRO A 31 -6.95 2.22 -9.03
CA PRO A 31 -7.47 2.49 -7.69
C PRO A 31 -6.35 2.67 -6.66
N ILE A 32 -6.51 3.53 -5.67
CA ILE A 32 -5.55 3.71 -4.59
C ILE A 32 -6.22 3.81 -3.21
N LEU A 33 -5.62 3.16 -2.22
CA LEU A 33 -5.97 3.28 -0.81
C LEU A 33 -4.96 4.14 -0.07
N ARG A 34 -5.44 5.03 0.79
CA ARG A 34 -4.62 5.75 1.77
C ARG A 34 -4.57 4.95 3.06
N GLY A 35 -3.62 5.27 3.94
CA GLY A 35 -3.54 4.61 5.24
C GLY A 35 -4.85 4.63 6.02
N LYS A 36 -5.59 5.76 6.02
CA LYS A 36 -6.89 5.84 6.71
C LYS A 36 -8.02 5.00 6.08
N ASP A 37 -7.85 4.59 4.83
CA ASP A 37 -8.84 3.79 4.10
C ASP A 37 -8.69 2.29 4.46
N ILE A 38 -7.59 1.89 5.10
CA ILE A 38 -7.31 0.51 5.52
C ILE A 38 -7.77 0.29 6.97
N GLY A 39 -8.60 -0.73 7.19
CA GLY A 39 -9.07 -1.14 8.52
C GLY A 39 -8.65 -2.58 8.86
N ARG A 40 -9.19 -3.08 9.97
CA ARG A 40 -9.04 -4.49 10.37
C ARG A 40 -9.96 -5.35 9.49
N ASN A 41 -9.35 -6.22 8.68
CA ASN A 41 -10.03 -7.16 7.76
C ASN A 41 -10.84 -6.53 6.61
N SER A 42 -10.98 -5.21 6.54
CA SER A 42 -11.66 -4.51 5.45
C SER A 42 -10.95 -3.20 5.09
N TYR A 43 -11.32 -2.63 3.96
CA TYR A 43 -10.94 -1.29 3.56
C TYR A 43 -12.15 -0.55 3.02
N THR A 44 -12.11 0.78 3.10
CA THR A 44 -13.12 1.66 2.51
C THR A 44 -12.54 2.29 1.26
N PHE A 45 -13.07 1.94 0.09
CA PHE A 45 -12.64 2.59 -1.14
C PHE A 45 -13.20 4.01 -1.21
N ALA A 46 -12.32 5.00 -1.28
CA ALA A 46 -12.70 6.42 -1.24
C ALA A 46 -12.89 7.02 -2.65
N ASP A 47 -13.10 6.19 -3.67
CA ASP A 47 -13.20 6.60 -5.08
C ASP A 47 -12.01 7.45 -5.55
N LEU A 48 -10.82 7.08 -5.06
CA LEU A 48 -9.55 7.69 -5.43
C LEU A 48 -8.75 6.78 -6.34
N TYR A 49 -8.09 7.41 -7.30
CA TYR A 49 -7.27 6.75 -8.30
C TYR A 49 -5.91 7.42 -8.37
N VAL A 50 -4.89 6.66 -8.78
CA VAL A 50 -3.54 7.14 -9.00
C VAL A 50 -3.16 6.98 -10.47
N ILE A 51 -2.54 8.02 -11.03
CA ILE A 51 -1.89 7.97 -12.34
C ILE A 51 -0.53 7.29 -12.15
N THR A 52 -0.38 6.07 -12.67
CA THR A 52 0.81 5.22 -12.52
C THR A 52 1.87 5.54 -13.57
N ALA A 53 2.34 6.78 -13.60
CA ALA A 53 3.35 7.26 -14.54
C ALA A 53 4.75 6.68 -14.22
N TYR A 54 5.04 5.49 -14.74
CA TYR A 54 6.31 4.78 -14.52
C TYR A 54 7.49 5.45 -15.24
N LYS A 55 8.72 5.13 -14.81
CA LYS A 55 9.96 5.63 -15.43
C LYS A 55 10.01 5.33 -16.93
N GLY A 56 10.24 6.36 -17.75
CA GLY A 56 10.30 6.26 -19.21
C GLY A 56 8.97 6.50 -19.92
N ILE A 57 7.85 6.58 -19.19
CA ILE A 57 6.55 6.91 -19.80
C ILE A 57 6.54 8.31 -20.42
N SER A 58 7.39 9.21 -19.93
CA SER A 58 7.52 10.58 -20.43
C SER A 58 7.82 10.66 -21.93
N LEU A 59 8.49 9.64 -22.49
CA LEU A 59 8.84 9.55 -23.91
C LEU A 59 7.65 9.25 -24.83
N ILE A 60 6.55 8.74 -24.28
CA ILE A 60 5.38 8.30 -25.05
C ILE A 60 4.07 8.92 -24.55
N MET A 61 4.08 9.60 -23.40
CA MET A 61 2.86 10.01 -22.72
C MET A 61 2.05 11.01 -23.53
N LYS A 62 2.70 11.94 -24.22
CA LYS A 62 2.02 12.96 -25.02
C LYS A 62 1.28 12.35 -26.20
N GLU A 63 1.87 11.33 -26.83
CA GLU A 63 1.35 10.66 -28.02
C GLU A 63 0.37 9.54 -27.67
N THR A 64 0.61 8.82 -26.56
CA THR A 64 -0.15 7.62 -26.17
C THR A 64 -1.27 7.92 -25.18
N TYR A 65 -1.06 8.91 -24.29
CA TYR A 65 -1.99 9.29 -23.22
C TYR A 65 -2.21 10.82 -23.18
N PRO A 66 -2.64 11.45 -24.29
CA PRO A 66 -2.71 12.92 -24.41
C PRO A 66 -3.57 13.60 -23.34
N ALA A 67 -4.66 12.96 -22.88
CA ALA A 67 -5.52 13.52 -21.83
C ALA A 67 -4.79 13.59 -20.47
N VAL A 68 -4.10 12.50 -20.10
CA VAL A 68 -3.27 12.47 -18.87
C VAL A 68 -2.11 13.44 -18.96
N PHE A 69 -1.46 13.57 -20.13
CA PHE A 69 -0.41 14.55 -20.35
C PHE A 69 -0.89 15.97 -20.07
N GLU A 70 -2.00 16.39 -20.70
CA GLU A 70 -2.53 17.75 -20.51
C GLU A 70 -3.03 17.99 -19.07
N HIS A 71 -3.53 16.97 -18.37
CA HIS A 71 -3.83 17.06 -16.94
C HIS A 71 -2.57 17.33 -16.11
N LEU A 72 -1.53 16.51 -16.25
CA LEU A 72 -0.30 16.66 -15.47
C LEU A 72 0.42 17.98 -15.78
N LYS A 73 0.34 18.47 -17.03
CA LYS A 73 0.93 19.73 -17.47
C LYS A 73 0.39 20.96 -16.72
N GLN A 74 -0.84 20.92 -16.23
CA GLN A 74 -1.39 21.97 -15.36
C GLN A 74 -0.58 22.13 -14.05
N PHE A 75 0.13 21.09 -13.65
CA PHE A 75 0.96 21.05 -12.45
C PHE A 75 2.47 21.17 -12.76
N GLU A 76 2.86 21.38 -14.01
CA GLU A 76 4.26 21.31 -14.47
C GLU A 76 5.21 22.14 -13.60
N GLU A 77 4.87 23.39 -13.30
CA GLU A 77 5.72 24.27 -12.50
C GLU A 77 6.00 23.70 -11.10
N ARG A 78 4.99 23.09 -10.47
CA ARG A 78 5.12 22.44 -9.15
C ARG A 78 5.83 21.09 -9.27
N LEU A 79 5.53 20.34 -10.33
CA LEU A 79 6.11 19.02 -10.58
C LEU A 79 7.61 19.10 -10.85
N ARG A 80 8.08 20.15 -11.54
CA ARG A 80 9.50 20.43 -11.79
C ARG A 80 10.27 20.83 -10.53
N LYS A 81 9.59 21.31 -9.49
CA LYS A 81 10.19 21.66 -8.19
C LYS A 81 10.30 20.46 -7.24
N ARG A 82 9.83 19.27 -7.63
CA ARG A 82 9.97 18.04 -6.83
C ARG A 82 11.45 17.66 -6.71
N GLY A 83 11.83 17.10 -5.56
CA GLY A 83 13.18 16.57 -5.36
C GLY A 83 13.49 15.51 -6.40
N GLN A 84 14.75 15.43 -6.85
CA GLN A 84 15.20 14.48 -7.88
C GLN A 84 14.50 14.63 -9.25
N CYS A 85 13.71 15.67 -9.48
CA CYS A 85 13.21 15.97 -10.82
C CYS A 85 14.32 16.66 -11.62
N GLU A 86 14.74 16.08 -12.75
CA GLU A 86 15.48 16.81 -13.77
C GLU A 86 14.59 16.97 -14.99
N GLY A 87 14.65 18.15 -15.62
CA GLY A 87 13.78 18.51 -16.73
C GLY A 87 14.04 17.73 -18.03
N THR A 88 15.00 16.80 -18.04
CA THR A 88 15.44 16.03 -19.21
C THR A 88 15.41 14.53 -18.93
N ALA A 89 15.26 13.75 -20.00
CA ALA A 89 15.07 12.30 -19.96
C ALA A 89 16.13 11.58 -19.11
N THR A 90 15.67 10.56 -18.40
CA THR A 90 16.43 9.77 -17.44
C THR A 90 17.61 9.06 -18.08
N SER A 91 18.84 9.43 -17.72
CA SER A 91 20.01 8.59 -18.00
C SER A 91 19.87 7.22 -17.30
N PRO A 92 20.25 6.09 -17.95
CA PRO A 92 20.28 4.79 -17.30
C PRO A 92 21.14 4.83 -16.03
N GLY A 93 20.59 4.40 -14.90
CA GLY A 93 21.27 4.45 -13.59
C GLY A 93 21.10 5.75 -12.80
N SER A 94 20.48 6.79 -13.36
CA SER A 94 20.16 8.01 -12.59
C SER A 94 18.98 7.80 -11.63
N ASN A 95 19.11 8.35 -10.42
CA ASN A 95 18.03 8.50 -9.43
C ASN A 95 17.11 9.69 -9.71
N GLN A 96 17.32 10.40 -10.82
CA GLN A 96 16.45 11.51 -11.24
C GLN A 96 15.27 11.00 -12.06
N HIS A 97 14.18 11.76 -12.14
CA HIS A 97 12.98 11.42 -12.91
C HIS A 97 12.46 12.63 -13.70
N HIS A 98 11.68 12.39 -14.75
CA HIS A 98 11.02 13.46 -15.49
C HIS A 98 9.81 13.99 -14.70
N TRP A 99 9.42 15.26 -14.88
CA TRP A 99 8.32 15.86 -14.10
C TRP A 99 6.95 15.18 -14.34
N LEU A 100 6.80 14.45 -15.44
CA LEU A 100 5.61 13.62 -15.73
C LEU A 100 5.60 12.28 -14.98
N GLU A 101 6.72 11.87 -14.42
CA GLU A 101 6.90 10.54 -13.83
C GLU A 101 6.66 10.57 -12.32
N LEU A 102 6.28 9.42 -11.77
CA LEU A 102 6.25 9.21 -10.34
C LEU A 102 7.65 9.34 -9.74
N ASP A 103 7.71 9.92 -8.55
CA ASP A 103 8.95 10.07 -7.79
C ASP A 103 9.60 8.70 -7.48
N ASN A 104 10.90 8.71 -7.17
CA ASN A 104 11.72 7.53 -6.91
C ASN A 104 11.81 6.52 -8.07
N ASN A 105 11.59 6.94 -9.32
CA ASN A 105 11.90 6.12 -10.51
C ASN A 105 11.22 4.74 -10.51
N VAL A 106 9.92 4.71 -10.28
CA VAL A 106 9.17 3.44 -10.23
C VAL A 106 9.14 2.81 -11.63
N SER A 107 9.74 1.63 -11.78
CA SER A 107 9.70 0.87 -13.03
C SER A 107 8.34 0.21 -13.23
N ARG A 108 8.00 -0.13 -14.48
CA ARG A 108 6.78 -0.89 -14.81
C ARG A 108 6.73 -2.23 -14.06
N GLU A 109 7.83 -2.97 -14.03
CA GLU A 109 7.94 -4.22 -13.26
C GLU A 109 7.65 -4.05 -11.76
N LYS A 110 8.06 -2.92 -11.16
CA LYS A 110 7.74 -2.62 -9.76
C LYS A 110 6.24 -2.39 -9.56
N LEU A 111 5.56 -1.78 -10.52
CA LEU A 111 4.10 -1.63 -10.50
C LEU A 111 3.41 -2.99 -10.62
N ASP A 112 3.98 -3.94 -11.36
CA ASP A 112 3.42 -5.30 -11.49
C ASP A 112 3.43 -6.07 -10.17
N ASN A 113 4.22 -5.67 -9.16
CA ASN A 113 4.11 -6.27 -7.83
C ASN A 113 2.73 -6.03 -7.18
N PHE A 114 2.00 -4.99 -7.61
CA PHE A 114 0.63 -4.71 -7.17
C PHE A 114 -0.39 -5.67 -7.79
N LEU A 115 0.02 -6.54 -8.71
CA LEU A 115 -0.77 -7.67 -9.23
C LEU A 115 -0.68 -8.93 -8.40
N ARG A 116 0.21 -8.94 -7.41
CA ARG A 116 0.37 -10.12 -6.57
C ARG A 116 -0.69 -10.11 -5.48
N GLN A 117 -1.06 -11.31 -5.08
CA GLN A 117 -1.73 -11.56 -3.82
C GLN A 117 -0.99 -10.86 -2.69
N LYS A 118 -1.73 -10.04 -1.92
CA LYS A 118 -1.11 -9.11 -0.99
C LYS A 118 -1.97 -8.81 0.23
N ILE A 119 -1.27 -8.55 1.33
CA ILE A 119 -1.83 -7.94 2.53
C ILE A 119 -1.33 -6.51 2.61
N TYR A 120 -2.26 -5.57 2.75
CA TYR A 120 -1.96 -4.18 3.09
C TYR A 120 -2.15 -3.94 4.56
N TYR A 121 -1.28 -3.11 5.12
CA TYR A 121 -1.41 -2.71 6.50
C TYR A 121 -0.89 -1.30 6.75
N ARG A 122 -1.46 -0.65 7.76
CA ARG A 122 -1.10 0.72 8.14
C ARG A 122 0.24 0.77 8.86
N GLU A 123 1.10 1.70 8.46
CA GLU A 123 2.36 1.96 9.17
C GLU A 123 2.09 2.56 10.56
N ILE A 124 1.20 3.56 10.61
CA ILE A 124 0.91 4.37 11.80
C ILE A 124 -0.53 4.08 12.24
N SER A 125 -0.66 3.33 13.34
CA SER A 125 -1.90 3.05 14.06
C SER A 125 -1.60 2.41 15.40
N ASP A 126 -2.43 2.68 16.39
CA ASP A 126 -2.53 2.01 17.70
C ASP A 126 -2.74 0.50 17.63
N ALA A 127 -3.48 0.01 16.64
CA ALA A 127 -3.74 -1.42 16.40
C ALA A 127 -3.24 -1.86 15.02
N MET A 128 -2.97 -3.15 14.84
CA MET A 128 -2.72 -3.74 13.53
C MET A 128 -4.00 -3.68 12.72
N ASN A 129 -3.92 -2.95 11.62
CA ASN A 129 -5.00 -2.79 10.65
C ASN A 129 -4.48 -3.38 9.34
N ALA A 130 -4.67 -4.68 9.20
CA ALA A 130 -4.28 -5.43 8.02
C ALA A 130 -5.51 -5.88 7.24
N VAL A 131 -5.38 -5.94 5.92
CA VAL A 131 -6.44 -6.37 5.02
C VAL A 131 -5.86 -7.07 3.80
N PHE A 132 -6.58 -8.08 3.32
CA PHE A 132 -6.28 -8.72 2.04
C PHE A 132 -6.87 -7.89 0.92
N VAL A 133 -6.10 -7.61 -0.12
CA VAL A 133 -6.51 -6.66 -1.16
C VAL A 133 -6.45 -7.29 -2.54
N GLU A 134 -7.46 -6.96 -3.34
CA GLU A 134 -7.59 -7.34 -4.74
C GLU A 134 -6.46 -6.78 -5.61
N ASP A 135 -6.34 -7.31 -6.81
CA ASP A 135 -5.32 -6.90 -7.78
C ASP A 135 -5.53 -5.44 -8.22
N TYR A 136 -4.43 -4.79 -8.64
CA TYR A 136 -4.43 -3.41 -9.15
C TYR A 136 -4.83 -2.29 -8.19
N ILE A 137 -5.09 -2.55 -6.91
CA ILE A 137 -5.26 -1.50 -5.91
C ILE A 137 -3.89 -1.07 -5.39
N PHE A 138 -3.56 0.22 -5.48
CA PHE A 138 -2.33 0.82 -4.99
C PHE A 138 -2.46 1.33 -3.54
N ILE A 139 -1.33 1.67 -2.92
CA ILE A 139 -1.30 2.29 -1.59
C ILE A 139 -0.41 3.53 -1.53
N THR A 140 -0.74 4.44 -0.61
CA THR A 140 0.14 5.57 -0.26
C THR A 140 1.28 5.15 0.66
N ASN A 141 2.27 6.04 0.84
CA ASN A 141 3.51 5.81 1.60
C ASN A 141 3.34 5.51 3.10
N LYS A 142 2.17 5.77 3.68
CA LYS A 142 1.87 5.51 5.09
C LYS A 142 1.24 4.13 5.32
N SER A 143 1.40 3.27 4.34
CA SER A 143 0.98 1.87 4.37
C SER A 143 2.07 1.02 3.76
N TYR A 144 2.11 -0.24 4.17
CA TYR A 144 3.03 -1.24 3.66
C TYR A 144 2.26 -2.37 2.99
N MET A 145 2.98 -3.09 2.14
CA MET A 145 2.51 -4.24 1.40
C MET A 145 3.34 -5.47 1.75
N MET A 146 2.69 -6.58 2.07
CA MET A 146 3.29 -7.91 2.12
C MET A 146 2.86 -8.71 0.90
N THR A 147 3.81 -9.29 0.18
CA THR A 147 3.58 -10.23 -0.93
C THR A 147 4.45 -11.46 -0.75
N GLY A 148 4.03 -12.61 -1.28
CA GLY A 148 4.79 -13.85 -1.21
C GLY A 148 3.89 -15.08 -1.22
N LYS A 149 4.50 -16.26 -1.38
CA LYS A 149 3.78 -17.54 -1.46
C LYS A 149 3.00 -17.87 -0.16
N ASP A 150 3.53 -17.43 0.97
CA ASP A 150 2.94 -17.67 2.30
C ASP A 150 2.01 -16.53 2.76
N VAL A 151 1.77 -15.51 1.93
CA VAL A 151 0.84 -14.42 2.26
C VAL A 151 -0.58 -14.91 2.05
N ASN A 152 -1.28 -15.33 3.09
CA ASN A 152 -2.60 -15.96 3.02
C ASN A 152 -3.55 -15.44 4.12
N LYS A 153 -4.78 -15.97 4.15
CA LYS A 153 -5.81 -15.60 5.14
C LYS A 153 -5.44 -15.97 6.58
N ASN A 154 -4.65 -17.01 6.80
CA ASN A 154 -4.17 -17.40 8.12
C ASN A 154 -3.16 -16.38 8.66
N LEU A 155 -2.23 -15.93 7.82
CA LEU A 155 -1.32 -14.85 8.16
C LEU A 155 -2.09 -13.57 8.50
N LEU A 156 -3.08 -13.20 7.68
CA LEU A 156 -3.95 -12.05 7.97
C LEU A 156 -4.63 -12.18 9.34
N SER A 157 -5.22 -13.35 9.62
CA SER A 157 -5.94 -13.60 10.87
C SER A 157 -5.01 -13.50 12.08
N PHE A 158 -3.78 -13.99 11.98
CA PHE A 158 -2.76 -13.82 12.99
C PHE A 158 -2.38 -12.35 13.19
N LEU A 159 -2.07 -11.61 12.12
CA LEU A 159 -1.72 -10.19 12.20
C LEU A 159 -2.81 -9.35 12.86
N ASN A 160 -4.08 -9.66 12.60
CA ASN A 160 -5.23 -8.97 13.17
C ASN A 160 -5.70 -9.56 14.51
N SER A 161 -5.00 -10.53 15.09
CA SER A 161 -5.39 -11.20 16.34
C SER A 161 -5.20 -10.31 17.57
N ASN A 162 -5.91 -10.63 18.64
CA ASN A 162 -5.76 -9.95 19.93
C ASN A 162 -4.35 -10.17 20.51
N ILE A 163 -3.80 -11.39 20.37
CA ILE A 163 -2.43 -11.71 20.79
C ILE A 163 -1.41 -10.84 20.05
N PHE A 164 -1.52 -10.73 18.71
CA PHE A 164 -0.61 -9.90 17.94
C PHE A 164 -0.67 -8.44 18.37
N ASN A 165 -1.89 -7.89 18.49
CA ASN A 165 -2.09 -6.50 18.90
C ASN A 165 -1.62 -6.21 20.32
N ARG A 166 -1.86 -7.12 21.27
CA ARG A 166 -1.55 -6.88 22.67
C ARG A 166 -0.10 -7.15 23.03
N ILE A 167 0.50 -8.17 22.43
CA ILE A 167 1.83 -8.66 22.82
C ILE A 167 2.87 -8.26 21.79
N MET A 168 2.67 -8.65 20.53
CA MET A 168 3.71 -8.51 19.51
C MET A 168 3.86 -7.07 19.03
N LEU A 169 2.75 -6.35 18.90
CA LEU A 169 2.75 -4.97 18.44
C LEU A 169 3.45 -4.01 19.40
N GLN A 170 3.58 -4.36 20.69
CA GLN A 170 4.33 -3.56 21.67
C GLN A 170 5.82 -3.47 21.34
N GLN A 171 6.33 -4.39 20.50
CA GLN A 171 7.71 -4.38 20.01
C GLN A 171 7.92 -3.46 18.80
N ALA A 172 6.85 -2.89 18.23
CA ALA A 172 6.98 -1.92 17.15
C ALA A 172 7.69 -0.67 17.68
N ASN A 173 8.75 -0.23 16.99
CA ASN A 173 9.61 0.85 17.45
C ASN A 173 8.81 2.11 17.81
N LEU A 174 9.13 2.70 18.97
CA LEU A 174 8.58 3.98 19.47
C LEU A 174 8.74 5.15 18.47
N THR A 175 9.63 5.05 17.48
CA THR A 175 10.01 6.13 16.57
C THR A 175 9.70 5.89 15.08
N GLY A 176 9.16 4.73 14.68
CA GLY A 176 9.09 4.37 13.24
C GLY A 176 7.90 3.54 12.75
N GLY A 177 7.00 3.10 13.63
CA GLY A 177 5.80 2.34 13.23
C GLY A 177 6.10 0.90 12.77
N LYS A 178 5.21 0.34 11.96
CA LYS A 178 5.15 -1.10 11.62
C LYS A 178 5.97 -1.47 10.36
N GLY A 179 7.18 -0.91 10.21
CA GLY A 179 8.00 -1.09 9.01
C GLY A 179 8.54 -2.53 8.80
N PRO A 180 9.23 -2.80 7.67
CA PRO A 180 9.80 -4.13 7.39
C PRO A 180 10.78 -4.63 8.45
N SER A 181 11.50 -3.74 9.13
CA SER A 181 12.40 -4.09 10.23
C SER A 181 11.67 -4.70 11.43
N PHE A 182 10.46 -4.24 11.74
CA PHE A 182 9.62 -4.79 12.80
C PHE A 182 9.29 -6.26 12.50
N PHE A 183 8.80 -6.54 11.28
CA PHE A 183 8.41 -7.90 10.89
C PHE A 183 9.56 -8.90 10.78
N LYS A 184 10.80 -8.46 10.57
CA LYS A 184 11.97 -9.35 10.59
C LYS A 184 12.18 -10.03 11.95
N ASN A 185 11.71 -9.40 13.03
CA ASN A 185 11.91 -9.88 14.39
C ASN A 185 10.66 -10.52 14.99
N ILE A 186 9.53 -10.56 14.26
CA ILE A 186 8.30 -11.19 14.75
C ILE A 186 8.33 -12.69 14.45
N PRO A 187 8.27 -13.55 15.47
CA PRO A 187 8.15 -14.98 15.26
C PRO A 187 6.76 -15.30 14.68
N LEU A 188 6.73 -16.05 13.58
CA LEU A 188 5.49 -16.55 13.00
C LEU A 188 5.14 -17.91 13.65
N PRO A 189 3.98 -18.04 14.30
CA PRO A 189 3.59 -19.32 14.88
C PRO A 189 3.30 -20.33 13.76
N LEU A 190 3.84 -21.54 13.93
CA LEU A 190 3.76 -22.60 12.92
C LEU A 190 2.31 -23.02 12.61
N VAL A 191 1.41 -22.80 13.56
CA VAL A 191 -0.03 -23.04 13.42
C VAL A 191 -0.64 -22.35 12.18
N ILE A 192 -0.09 -21.20 11.76
CA ILE A 192 -0.50 -20.47 10.54
C ILE A 192 -0.39 -21.36 9.29
N LYS A 193 0.56 -22.31 9.28
CA LYS A 193 0.82 -23.22 8.16
C LYS A 193 0.09 -24.56 8.28
N SER A 194 -0.25 -25.00 9.49
CA SER A 194 -0.82 -26.34 9.72
C SER A 194 -2.34 -26.36 9.87
N GLU A 195 -2.96 -25.24 10.23
CA GLU A 195 -4.42 -25.17 10.41
C GLU A 195 -5.12 -24.65 9.16
N ASP A 196 -6.32 -25.18 8.90
CA ASP A 196 -7.18 -24.69 7.81
C ASP A 196 -7.64 -23.25 8.03
N ARG A 197 -7.84 -22.87 9.30
CA ARG A 197 -8.29 -21.53 9.70
C ARG A 197 -7.73 -21.12 11.05
N ILE A 198 -7.12 -19.94 11.10
CA ILE A 198 -6.69 -19.31 12.34
C ILE A 198 -7.82 -18.49 12.97
N THR A 199 -8.09 -18.76 14.25
CA THR A 199 -9.00 -18.01 15.13
C THR A 199 -8.29 -17.63 16.42
N GLU A 200 -8.91 -16.77 17.24
CA GLU A 200 -8.38 -16.45 18.57
C GLU A 200 -8.23 -17.72 19.43
N ASP A 201 -9.21 -18.62 19.44
CA ASP A 201 -9.15 -19.88 20.20
C ASP A 201 -8.00 -20.81 19.76
N VAL A 202 -7.71 -20.86 18.46
CA VAL A 202 -6.57 -21.63 17.94
C VAL A 202 -5.27 -21.05 18.46
N LEU A 203 -5.12 -19.72 18.42
CA LEU A 203 -3.92 -19.05 18.92
C LEU A 203 -3.80 -19.19 20.44
N ASN A 204 -4.89 -19.00 21.19
CA ASN A 204 -4.92 -19.15 22.65
C ASN A 204 -4.46 -20.55 23.08
N ARG A 205 -4.95 -21.61 22.41
CA ARG A 205 -4.50 -22.99 22.65
C ARG A 205 -3.05 -23.21 22.24
N PHE A 206 -2.62 -22.65 21.10
CA PHE A 206 -1.24 -22.80 20.63
C PHE A 206 -0.23 -22.19 21.60
N TYR A 207 -0.57 -21.05 22.21
CA TYR A 207 0.26 -20.38 23.22
C TYR A 207 0.01 -20.85 24.66
N ASP A 208 -0.87 -21.84 24.86
CA ASP A 208 -1.25 -22.38 26.18
C ASP A 208 -1.67 -21.30 27.19
N LEU A 209 -2.50 -20.35 26.72
CA LEU A 209 -2.95 -19.23 27.55
C LEU A 209 -4.01 -19.66 28.56
N SER A 210 -3.84 -19.22 29.80
CA SER A 210 -4.83 -19.33 30.86
C SER A 210 -6.06 -18.43 30.61
N PRO A 211 -7.22 -18.73 31.21
CA PRO A 211 -8.40 -17.86 31.13
C PRO A 211 -8.13 -16.42 31.58
N GLU A 212 -7.26 -16.23 32.59
CA GLU A 212 -6.86 -14.92 33.10
C GLU A 212 -6.05 -14.12 32.05
N GLU A 213 -5.12 -14.78 31.36
CA GLU A 213 -4.33 -14.17 30.29
C GLU A 213 -5.20 -13.81 29.08
N ILE A 214 -6.11 -14.70 28.67
CA ILE A 214 -7.06 -14.42 27.60
C ILE A 214 -7.89 -13.18 27.95
N SER A 215 -8.44 -13.13 29.18
CA SER A 215 -9.22 -11.97 29.65
C SER A 215 -8.40 -10.68 29.62
N TYR A 216 -7.12 -10.74 30.00
CA TYR A 216 -6.22 -9.58 29.95
C TYR A 216 -5.96 -9.09 28.53
N ILE A 217 -5.79 -10.01 27.57
CA ILE A 217 -5.51 -9.69 26.16
C ILE A 217 -6.74 -9.08 25.49
N GLU A 218 -7.93 -9.63 25.73
CA GLU A 218 -9.18 -9.17 25.12
C GLU A 218 -9.61 -7.78 25.62
N LYS A 219 -9.48 -7.49 26.92
CA LYS A 219 -9.89 -6.21 27.52
C LYS A 219 -9.21 -4.98 26.91
N ALA A 220 -8.03 -5.15 26.33
CA ALA A 220 -7.26 -4.08 25.72
C ALA A 220 -7.64 -3.76 24.28
N SER A 221 -8.36 -4.66 23.60
CA SER A 221 -8.73 -4.53 22.19
C SER A 221 -10.02 -3.71 21.98
N ASN A 222 -10.70 -3.32 23.07
CA ASN A 222 -11.97 -2.59 23.09
C ASN A 222 -11.83 -1.10 23.52
N LYS A 223 -10.64 -0.51 23.42
CA LYS A 223 -10.40 0.92 23.62
C LYS A 223 -10.00 1.56 22.30
#